data_AF-A0A136KYU1-F1
#
_entry.id   AF-A0A136KYU1-F1
#
_cell.length_a   1.000
_cell.length_b   1.000
_cell.length_c   1.000
_cell.angle_alpha   90.00
_cell.angle_beta   90.00
_cell.angle_gamma   90.00
#
_symmetry.space_group_name_H-M   'P 1'
#
loop_
_entity.id
_entity.type
_entity.pdbx_description
1 polymer ?
#
loop_
_entity_poly.entity_id
_entity_poly.type
_entity_poly.pdbx_seq_one_letter_code
_entity_poly.pdbx_strand_id
1 'polypeptide(L)'
;MWTAALALWYLVVLRPASERTLLHWLALPYSILLATTLGVTLGAALILGQAQAWLPVIGAALFLFSDLILAAEMFNGLRFKWAAIGDVVWLTYGPAQLLIVYGAALIATSV
;
A
#
# COMPACT_ATOMS: atom_id res chain seq x y z
N MET A 1 11.46 1.67 -4.62
CA MET A 1 10.21 1.13 -4.03
C MET A 1 10.37 -0.29 -3.51
N TRP A 2 10.97 -1.21 -4.26
CA TRP A 2 11.15 -2.59 -3.81
C TRP A 2 12.03 -2.76 -2.57
N THR A 3 13.07 -1.94 -2.40
CA THR A 3 13.91 -1.93 -1.19
C THR A 3 13.09 -1.56 0.05
N ALA A 4 12.20 -0.58 -0.06
CA ALA A 4 11.29 -0.20 1.02
C ALA A 4 10.29 -1.32 1.32
N ALA A 5 9.71 -1.98 0.31
CA ALA A 5 8.84 -3.14 0.51
C ALA A 5 9.57 -4.29 1.23
N LEU A 6 10.78 -4.62 0.78
CA LEU A 6 11.57 -5.67 1.41
C LEU A 6 11.90 -5.34 2.87
N ALA A 7 12.28 -4.09 3.14
CA ALA A 7 12.57 -3.62 4.50
C ALA A 7 11.32 -3.68 5.39
N LEU A 8 10.19 -3.18 4.92
CA LEU A 8 8.92 -3.19 5.66
C LEU A 8 8.42 -4.61 5.90
N TRP A 9 8.46 -5.48 4.89
CA TRP A 9 8.13 -6.89 5.03
C TRP A 9 9.03 -7.57 6.07
N TYR A 10 10.34 -7.36 6.01
CA TYR A 10 11.25 -7.95 6.98
C TYR A 10 10.95 -7.45 8.41
N LEU A 11 10.76 -6.14 8.59
CA LEU A 11 10.57 -5.54 9.91
C LEU A 11 9.20 -5.84 10.53
N VAL A 12 8.14 -5.83 9.72
CA VAL A 12 6.74 -5.94 10.20
C VAL A 12 6.24 -7.37 10.13
N VAL A 13 6.67 -8.18 9.15
CA VAL A 13 6.16 -9.55 8.96
C VAL A 13 7.14 -10.58 9.50
N LEU A 14 8.39 -10.59 9.01
CA LEU A 14 9.29 -11.72 9.27
C LEU A 14 10.00 -11.65 10.62
N ARG A 15 10.45 -10.46 11.04
CA ARG A 15 11.24 -10.28 12.27
C ARG A 15 10.46 -10.59 13.56
N PRO A 16 9.18 -10.19 13.71
CA PRO A 16 8.45 -10.44 14.95
C PRO A 16 7.86 -11.86 15.05
N ALA A 17 7.81 -12.59 13.93
CA ALA A 17 7.19 -13.91 13.85
C ALA A 17 7.93 -14.95 14.70
N SER A 18 7.22 -15.53 15.68
CA SER A 18 7.72 -16.67 16.46
C SER A 18 7.71 -17.97 15.64
N GLU A 19 6.72 -18.12 14.76
CA GLU A 19 6.62 -19.22 13.78
C GLU A 19 6.37 -18.66 12.38
N ARG A 20 7.06 -19.22 11.37
CA ARG A 20 6.99 -18.75 9.98
C ARG A 20 6.06 -19.63 9.17
N THR A 21 4.85 -19.14 8.93
CA THR A 21 3.85 -19.82 8.09
C THR A 21 3.99 -19.42 6.62
N LEU A 22 3.29 -20.13 5.72
CA LEU A 22 3.22 -19.80 4.30
C LEU A 22 2.75 -18.34 4.05
N LEU A 23 1.85 -17.82 4.89
CA LEU A 23 1.36 -16.44 4.78
C LEU A 23 2.47 -15.39 4.93
N HIS A 24 3.47 -15.64 5.78
CA HIS A 24 4.61 -14.71 5.94
C HIS A 24 5.42 -14.61 4.66
N TRP A 25 5.57 -15.72 3.94
CA TRP A 25 6.30 -15.77 2.66
C TRP A 25 5.46 -15.20 1.52
N LEU A 26 4.16 -15.45 1.50
CA LEU A 26 3.24 -14.89 0.50
C LEU A 26 3.02 -13.38 0.66
N ALA A 27 3.21 -12.84 1.86
CA ALA A 27 3.17 -11.39 2.08
C ALA A 27 4.26 -10.65 1.31
N LEU A 28 5.41 -11.27 1.02
CA LEU A 28 6.51 -10.64 0.28
C LEU A 28 6.17 -10.31 -1.18
N PRO A 29 5.78 -11.28 -2.05
CA PRO A 29 5.42 -10.97 -3.43
C PRO A 29 4.25 -9.99 -3.52
N TYR A 30 3.31 -10.06 -2.57
CA TYR A 30 2.23 -9.10 -2.48
C TYR A 30 2.71 -7.68 -2.10
N SER A 31 3.62 -7.54 -1.13
CA SER A 31 4.24 -6.26 -0.78
C SER A 31 5.03 -5.67 -1.95
N ILE A 32 5.72 -6.52 -2.72
CA ILE A 32 6.44 -6.11 -3.94
C ILE A 32 5.45 -5.61 -5.00
N LEU A 33 4.31 -6.28 -5.17
CA LEU A 33 3.25 -5.83 -6.08
C LEU A 33 2.78 -4.42 -5.71
N LEU A 34 2.42 -4.19 -4.44
CA LEU A 34 1.94 -2.88 -3.98
C LEU A 34 3.01 -1.78 -4.14
N ALA A 35 4.26 -2.07 -3.80
CA ALA A 35 5.36 -1.14 -4.03
C ALA A 35 5.65 -0.89 -5.51
N THR A 36 5.39 -1.87 -6.37
CA THR A 36 5.45 -1.69 -7.83
C THR A 36 4.36 -0.76 -8.30
N THR A 37 3.11 -0.90 -7.81
CA THR A 37 2.02 0.03 -8.11
C THR A 37 2.38 1.47 -7.74
N LEU A 38 2.94 1.69 -6.55
CA LEU A 38 3.43 3.02 -6.14
C LEU A 38 4.57 3.52 -7.04
N GLY A 39 5.51 2.65 -7.40
CA GLY A 39 6.61 3.01 -8.29
C GLY A 39 6.14 3.39 -9.70
N VAL A 40 5.21 2.63 -10.27
CA VAL A 40 4.64 2.86 -11.61
C VAL A 40 3.84 4.16 -11.63
N THR A 41 2.98 4.38 -10.65
CA THR A 41 2.18 5.61 -10.56
C THR A 41 3.07 6.84 -10.38
N LEU A 42 4.10 6.75 -9.52
CA LEU A 42 5.06 7.85 -9.34
C LEU A 42 5.84 8.13 -10.63
N GLY A 43 6.34 7.08 -11.30
CA GLY A 43 7.03 7.21 -12.58
C GLY A 43 6.13 7.86 -13.64
N ALA A 44 4.87 7.44 -13.74
CA ALA A 44 3.89 8.02 -14.66
C ALA A 44 3.63 9.51 -14.34
N ALA A 45 3.47 9.87 -13.06
CA ALA A 45 3.26 11.26 -12.66
C ALA A 45 4.44 12.17 -13.05
N LEU A 46 5.66 11.71 -12.85
CA LEU A 46 6.88 12.44 -13.21
C LEU A 46 7.04 12.58 -14.73
N ILE A 47 6.68 11.54 -15.50
CA ILE A 47 6.81 11.54 -16.97
C ILE A 47 5.73 12.41 -17.63
N LEU A 48 4.47 12.29 -17.18
CA LEU A 48 3.34 12.99 -17.78
C LEU A 48 3.29 14.48 -17.40
N GLY A 49 3.79 14.85 -16.22
CA GLY A 49 3.77 16.25 -15.75
C GLY A 49 2.36 16.82 -15.49
N GLN A 50 1.32 15.98 -15.52
CA GLN A 50 -0.06 16.37 -15.29
C GLN A 50 -0.38 16.39 -13.79
N ALA A 51 -1.10 17.40 -13.31
CA ALA A 51 -1.49 17.49 -11.90
C ALA A 51 -2.35 16.28 -11.46
N GLN A 52 -3.22 15.79 -12.35
CA GLN A 52 -4.10 14.65 -12.12
C GLN A 52 -3.33 13.34 -11.92
N ALA A 53 -2.12 13.23 -12.49
CA ALA A 53 -1.29 12.03 -12.38
C ALA A 53 -0.75 11.79 -10.96
N TRP A 54 -0.84 12.77 -10.07
CA TRP A 54 -0.53 12.61 -8.65
C TRP A 54 -1.64 11.90 -7.86
N LEU A 55 -2.88 11.85 -8.35
CA LEU A 55 -3.98 11.19 -7.65
C LEU A 55 -3.71 9.69 -7.46
N PRO A 56 -3.32 8.90 -8.49
CA PRO A 56 -2.97 7.50 -8.29
C PRO A 56 -1.73 7.29 -7.42
N VAL A 57 -0.80 8.25 -7.36
CA VAL A 57 0.38 8.17 -6.47
C VAL A 57 -0.06 8.21 -5.01
N ILE A 58 -0.91 9.18 -4.67
CA ILE A 58 -1.48 9.31 -3.32
C ILE A 58 -2.29 8.07 -2.98
N GLY A 59 -3.11 7.60 -3.93
CA GLY A 59 -3.89 6.38 -3.76
C GLY A 59 -3.02 5.14 -3.52
N ALA A 60 -1.97 4.92 -4.32
CA ALA A 60 -1.05 3.80 -4.16
C ALA A 60 -0.27 3.88 -2.82
N ALA A 61 0.12 5.07 -2.39
CA ALA A 61 0.78 5.27 -1.10
C ALA A 61 -0.17 4.97 0.07
N LEU A 62 -1.42 5.45 0.00
CA LEU A 62 -2.46 5.14 1.00
C LEU A 62 -2.79 3.64 1.03
N PHE A 63 -2.83 2.97 -0.12
CA PHE A 63 -3.07 1.54 -0.17
C PHE A 63 -1.93 0.76 0.48
N LEU A 64 -0.68 1.10 0.17
CA LEU A 64 0.49 0.48 0.81
C LEU A 64 0.50 0.71 2.33
N PHE A 65 0.09 1.90 2.78
CA PHE A 65 -0.03 2.21 4.20
C PHE A 65 -1.15 1.41 4.89
N SER A 66 -2.32 1.34 4.25
CA SER A 66 -3.45 0.51 4.70
C SER A 66 -3.03 -0.94 4.87
N ASP A 67 -2.29 -1.48 3.90
CA ASP A 67 -1.81 -2.85 3.94
C ASP A 67 -0.79 -3.08 5.05
N LEU A 68 0.09 -2.12 5.29
CA LEU A 68 1.07 -2.20 6.38
C LEU A 68 0.40 -2.26 7.76
N ILE A 69 -0.69 -1.49 7.96
CA ILE A 69 -1.49 -1.54 9.19
C ILE A 69 -2.12 -2.93 9.34
N LEU A 70 -2.72 -3.46 8.27
CA LEU A 70 -3.33 -4.79 8.27
C LEU A 70 -2.28 -5.89 8.55
N ALA A 71 -1.10 -5.81 7.94
CA ALA A 71 0.00 -6.74 8.19
C ALA A 71 0.47 -6.66 9.65
N ALA A 72 0.59 -5.46 10.22
CA ALA A 72 0.97 -5.29 11.61
C ALA A 72 -0.09 -5.83 12.58
N GLU A 73 -1.38 -5.70 12.27
CA GLU A 73 -2.45 -6.35 13.02
C GLU A 73 -2.31 -7.88 12.97
N MET A 74 -2.21 -8.42 11.75
CA MET A 74 -2.27 -9.86 11.50
C MET A 74 -1.04 -10.61 12.02
N PHE A 75 0.16 -10.04 11.86
CA PHE A 75 1.41 -10.71 12.21
C PHE A 75 1.97 -10.31 13.58
N ASN A 76 1.68 -9.09 14.06
CA ASN A 76 2.23 -8.59 15.33
C ASN A 76 1.17 -8.40 16.41
N GLY A 77 -0.11 -8.65 16.10
CA GLY A 77 -1.21 -8.41 17.03
C GLY A 77 -1.38 -6.92 17.36
N LEU A 78 -0.95 -6.02 16.48
CA LEU A 78 -1.11 -4.57 16.68
C LEU A 78 -2.61 -4.26 16.90
N ARG A 79 -2.92 -3.52 17.96
CA ARG A 79 -4.27 -3.04 18.23
C ARG A 79 -4.23 -1.57 18.60
N PHE A 80 -5.17 -0.80 18.08
CA PHE A 80 -5.39 0.58 18.51
C PHE A 80 -6.33 0.60 19.71
N LYS A 81 -6.00 1.43 20.71
CA LYS A 81 -6.81 1.59 21.93
C LYS A 81 -8.08 2.42 21.70
N TRP A 82 -8.10 3.23 20.65
CA TRP A 82 -9.08 4.31 20.43
C TRP A 82 -10.01 4.08 19.24
N ALA A 83 -9.73 3.07 18.40
CA ALA A 83 -10.50 2.75 17.20
C ALA A 83 -10.32 1.27 16.87
N ALA A 84 -11.29 0.65 16.19
CA ALA A 84 -11.04 -0.65 15.58
C ALA A 84 -10.02 -0.47 14.46
N ILE A 85 -8.93 -1.22 14.50
CA ILE A 85 -7.86 -1.13 13.51
C ILE A 85 -8.37 -1.42 12.08
N GLY A 86 -9.37 -2.31 11.97
CA GLY A 86 -10.10 -2.54 10.73
C GLY A 86 -10.78 -1.29 10.15
N ASP A 87 -11.30 -0.39 11.00
CA ASP A 87 -11.91 0.87 10.52
C ASP A 87 -10.85 1.80 9.91
N VAL A 88 -9.64 1.82 10.49
CA VAL A 88 -8.52 2.61 9.96
C VAL A 88 -8.02 2.04 8.64
N VAL A 89 -7.95 0.71 8.53
CA VAL A 89 -7.65 0.01 7.27
C VAL A 89 -8.70 0.39 6.22
N TRP A 90 -10.00 0.29 6.53
CA TRP A 90 -11.06 0.67 5.59
C TRP A 90 -11.04 2.15 5.18
N LEU A 91 -10.82 3.04 6.15
CA LEU A 91 -10.76 4.49 5.93
C LEU A 91 -9.59 4.89 5.03
N THR A 92 -8.50 4.11 5.02
CA THR A 92 -7.36 4.35 4.13
C THR A 92 -7.50 3.62 2.80
N TYR A 93 -8.00 2.38 2.82
CA TYR A 93 -8.22 1.54 1.64
C TYR A 93 -9.27 2.09 0.66
N GLY A 94 -10.43 2.52 1.15
CA GLY A 94 -11.52 3.00 0.29
C GLY A 94 -11.11 4.21 -0.56
N PRO A 95 -10.65 5.31 0.07
CA PRO A 95 -10.11 6.46 -0.64
C PRO A 95 -8.90 6.11 -1.52
N ALA A 96 -8.04 5.17 -1.08
CA ALA A 96 -6.93 4.72 -1.90
C ALA A 96 -7.40 4.14 -3.24
N GLN A 97 -8.36 3.21 -3.22
CA GLN A 97 -8.93 2.62 -4.43
C GLN A 97 -9.59 3.68 -5.32
N LEU A 98 -10.36 4.59 -4.73
CA LEU A 98 -10.97 5.69 -5.45
C LEU A 98 -9.92 6.53 -6.17
N LEU A 99 -8.87 6.97 -5.47
CA LEU A 99 -7.82 7.81 -6.03
C LEU A 99 -7.03 7.12 -7.15
N ILE A 100 -6.77 5.82 -7.02
CA ILE A 100 -6.13 5.02 -8.07
C ILE A 100 -7.02 4.96 -9.32
N VAL A 101 -8.27 4.52 -9.17
CA VAL A 101 -9.17 4.27 -10.31
C VAL A 101 -9.62 5.59 -10.95
N TYR A 102 -10.10 6.53 -10.15
CA TYR A 102 -10.56 7.84 -10.64
C TYR A 102 -9.41 8.66 -11.21
N GLY A 103 -8.24 8.66 -10.55
CA GLY A 103 -7.06 9.34 -11.05
C GLY A 103 -6.59 8.78 -12.39
N ALA A 104 -6.56 7.45 -12.55
CA ALA A 104 -6.22 6.82 -13.82
C ALA A 104 -7.22 7.19 -14.94
N ALA A 105 -8.52 7.22 -14.62
CA ALA A 105 -9.56 7.64 -15.57
C ALA A 105 -9.39 9.11 -15.99
N LEU A 106 -9.05 10.00 -15.06
CA LEU A 106 -8.79 11.41 -15.38
C LEU A 106 -7.60 11.58 -16.32
N ILE A 107 -6.49 10.88 -16.05
CA ILE A 107 -5.29 10.91 -16.91
C ILE A 107 -5.64 10.47 -18.34
N ALA A 108 -6.47 9.45 -18.48
CA ALA A 108 -6.86 8.90 -19.78
C ALA A 108 -7.78 9.82 -20.59
N THR A 109 -8.55 10.70 -19.93
CA THR A 109 -9.48 11.63 -20.59
C THR A 109 -8.90 13.04 -20.76
N SER A 110 -7.75 13.35 -20.14
CA SER A 110 -7.05 14.63 -20.28
C SER A 110 -6.00 14.66 -21.40
N VAL A 111 -6.04 13.68 -22.32
CA VAL A 111 -5.17 13.57 -23.50
C VAL A 111 -5.77 14.29 -24.70
#